data_AF-A0A6H1ZQ33-F1
#
_entry.id   AF-A0A6H1ZQ33-F1
#
_cell.length_a   1.000
_cell.length_b   1.000
_cell.length_c   1.000
_cell.angle_alpha   90.00
_cell.angle_beta   90.00
_cell.angle_gamma   90.00
#
_symmetry.space_group_name_H-M   'P 1'
#
loop_
_entity.id
_entity.type
_entity.pdbx_description
1 polymer ?
#
loop_
_entity_poly.entity_id
_entity_poly.type
_entity_poly.pdbx_seq_one_letter_code
_entity_poly.pdbx_strand_id
1 'polypeptide(L)'
;MNAYDLFRAVRDDLNEASASHWKDPEVLQKLNLNYLQLAARIGNSPGDWLLTSESVTPVASVITLPSNCAKPVHLEDSEGNPIWVNTTVRDRQVFRTVGISDEGAGQAYLQGNTIVVNADSFTTVCTLWYQERLPLLHCGVLQASTGATTLMFQLVDSNARSMLASGVNDYYNGEVVEVIDVTSGVVSQATIADYVGSTGAATVATMSPAPAATDYYGTVPRIPDEALPLLQLATTVQLLAKPSSAIDPKYFEYFAGLMKKAKVDFESWLEPRMHTSSHVQTTQWEA
;
A
#
# COMPACT_ATOMS: atom_id res chain seq x y z
N MET A 1 1.88 13.05 -8.55
CA MET A 1 2.96 13.45 -7.62
C MET A 1 3.50 12.19 -7.00
N ASN A 2 4.78 11.89 -7.18
CA ASN A 2 5.38 10.64 -6.67
C ASN A 2 5.98 10.82 -5.25
N ALA A 3 6.52 9.74 -4.70
CA ALA A 3 7.17 9.74 -3.39
C ALA A 3 8.38 10.69 -3.30
N TYR A 4 9.12 10.91 -4.38
CA TYR A 4 10.25 11.85 -4.40
C TYR A 4 9.77 13.30 -4.27
N ASP A 5 8.72 13.65 -5.01
CA ASP A 5 8.12 14.98 -4.93
C ASP A 5 7.52 15.24 -3.54
N LEU A 6 6.81 14.26 -2.98
CA LEU A 6 6.28 14.33 -1.61
C LEU A 6 7.40 14.53 -0.58
N PHE A 7 8.47 13.75 -0.71
CA PHE A 7 9.63 13.83 0.15
C PHE A 7 10.28 15.23 0.06
N ARG A 8 10.44 15.76 -1.15
CA ARG A 8 10.97 17.10 -1.39
C ARG A 8 10.05 18.19 -0.83
N ALA A 9 8.74 18.06 -0.97
CA ALA A 9 7.78 19.00 -0.42
C ALA A 9 7.85 19.04 1.12
N VAL A 10 7.98 17.88 1.78
CA VAL A 10 8.23 17.81 3.24
C VAL A 10 9.57 18.45 3.60
N ARG A 11 10.62 18.24 2.80
CA ARG A 11 11.94 18.87 2.99
C ARG A 11 11.86 20.40 2.92
N ASP A 12 11.16 20.90 1.91
CA ASP A 12 10.93 22.34 1.72
C ASP A 12 10.11 22.93 2.88
N ASP A 13 9.09 22.21 3.37
CA ASP A 13 8.30 22.58 4.56
C ASP A 13 9.10 22.54 5.87
N LEU A 14 10.20 21.78 5.93
CA LEU A 14 11.13 21.77 7.05
C LEU A 14 12.23 22.83 6.90
N ASN A 15 12.22 23.58 5.79
CA ASN A 15 13.25 24.53 5.41
C ASN A 15 14.66 23.88 5.32
N GLU A 16 14.71 22.63 4.85
CA GLU A 16 15.94 21.87 4.64
C GLU A 16 16.04 21.34 3.21
N ALA A 17 16.73 22.07 2.33
CA ALA A 17 16.96 21.63 0.95
C ALA A 17 17.84 20.35 0.85
N SER A 18 18.65 20.08 1.87
CA SER A 18 19.45 18.86 2.02
C SER A 18 19.50 18.42 3.49
N ALA A 19 19.79 17.14 3.73
CA ALA A 19 19.83 16.58 5.07
C ALA A 19 20.81 17.33 5.99
N SER A 20 20.26 18.02 7.01
CA SER A 20 21.05 18.69 8.05
C SER A 20 20.64 18.23 9.44
N HIS A 21 19.49 18.70 9.95
CA HIS A 21 18.92 18.21 11.20
C HIS A 21 18.18 16.89 10.97
N TRP A 22 17.41 16.82 9.89
CA TRP A 22 16.65 15.63 9.54
C TRP A 22 17.44 14.78 8.55
N LYS A 23 17.60 13.50 8.86
CA LYS A 23 18.16 12.51 7.93
C LYS A 23 17.08 12.04 6.96
N ASP A 24 17.43 11.82 5.69
CA ASP A 24 16.48 11.35 4.68
C ASP A 24 15.73 10.07 5.11
N PRO A 25 16.40 9.06 5.72
CA PRO A 25 15.72 7.91 6.32
C PRO A 25 14.63 8.24 7.33
N GLU A 26 14.84 9.25 8.19
CA GLU A 26 13.87 9.63 9.21
C GLU A 26 12.64 10.26 8.59
N VAL A 27 12.83 11.15 7.60
CA VAL A 27 11.74 11.80 6.88
C VAL A 27 10.90 10.77 6.13
N LEU A 28 11.55 9.88 5.37
CA LEU A 28 10.85 8.84 4.60
C LEU A 28 10.13 7.83 5.51
N GLN A 29 10.71 7.50 6.68
CA GLN A 29 10.03 6.65 7.66
C GLN A 29 8.74 7.29 8.19
N LYS A 30 8.76 8.59 8.48
CA LYS A 30 7.55 9.31 8.92
C LYS A 30 6.52 9.43 7.80
N LEU A 31 6.98 9.69 6.57
CA LEU A 31 6.11 9.70 5.40
C LEU A 31 5.40 8.35 5.25
N ASN A 32 6.15 7.26 5.33
CA ASN A 32 5.62 5.90 5.24
C ASN A 32 4.65 5.53 6.36
N LEU A 33 4.92 5.96 7.59
CA LEU A 33 4.01 5.74 8.70
C LEU A 33 2.66 6.43 8.46
N ASN A 34 2.67 7.70 8.03
CA ASN A 34 1.44 8.44 7.73
C ASN A 34 0.74 7.88 6.49
N TYR A 35 1.50 7.45 5.47
CA TYR A 35 0.97 6.79 4.28
C TYR A 35 0.17 5.54 4.64
N LEU A 36 0.75 4.65 5.44
CA LEU A 36 0.06 3.43 5.89
C LEU A 36 -1.15 3.73 6.79
N GLN A 37 -1.07 4.76 7.64
CA GLN A 37 -2.22 5.17 8.45
C GLN A 37 -3.38 5.71 7.60
N LEU A 38 -3.08 6.49 6.56
CA LEU A 38 -4.09 6.96 5.61
C LEU A 38 -4.65 5.81 4.79
N ALA A 39 -3.79 4.91 4.29
CA ALA A 39 -4.20 3.71 3.58
C ALA A 39 -5.13 2.84 4.43
N ALA A 40 -4.82 2.66 5.71
CA ALA A 40 -5.70 1.93 6.63
C ALA A 40 -7.05 2.64 6.85
N ARG A 41 -7.08 3.98 6.90
CA ARG A 41 -8.33 4.74 7.01
C ARG A 41 -9.18 4.61 5.75
N ILE A 42 -8.57 4.71 4.58
CA ILE A 42 -9.22 4.54 3.28
C ILE A 42 -9.72 3.11 3.12
N GLY A 43 -8.89 2.10 3.45
CA GLY A 43 -9.28 0.69 3.41
C GLY A 43 -10.44 0.39 4.35
N ASN A 44 -10.52 1.01 5.52
CA ASN A 44 -11.66 0.83 6.42
C ASN A 44 -12.88 1.68 6.05
N SER A 45 -12.76 2.63 5.11
CA SER A 45 -13.89 3.38 4.61
C SER A 45 -14.65 2.58 3.55
N PRO A 46 -15.99 2.66 3.50
CA PRO A 46 -16.77 2.15 2.38
C PRO A 46 -16.29 2.84 1.09
N GLY A 47 -15.91 2.06 0.06
CA GLY A 47 -15.48 2.64 -1.22
C GLY A 47 -14.62 1.76 -2.13
N ASP A 48 -14.44 0.47 -1.84
CA ASP A 48 -13.72 -0.54 -2.64
C ASP A 48 -12.34 -0.11 -3.22
N TRP A 49 -11.74 0.96 -2.69
CA TRP A 49 -10.57 1.62 -3.29
C TRP A 49 -9.34 0.73 -3.33
N LEU A 50 -9.16 -0.06 -2.28
CA LEU A 50 -8.07 -1.03 -2.16
C LEU A 50 -8.58 -2.47 -2.34
N LEU A 51 -9.81 -2.64 -2.86
CA LEU A 51 -10.36 -3.97 -3.11
C LEU A 51 -9.72 -4.53 -4.38
N THR A 52 -9.14 -5.72 -4.26
CA THR A 52 -8.61 -6.48 -5.37
C THR A 52 -9.07 -7.94 -5.26
N SER A 53 -8.85 -8.72 -6.30
CA SER A 53 -9.22 -10.13 -6.36
C SER A 53 -8.07 -10.98 -6.87
N GLU A 54 -7.94 -12.20 -6.35
CA GLU A 54 -6.97 -13.18 -6.84
C GLU A 54 -7.58 -14.58 -6.89
N SER A 55 -7.25 -15.32 -7.95
CA SER A 55 -7.61 -16.73 -8.07
C SER A 55 -6.73 -17.56 -7.15
N VAL A 56 -7.33 -18.19 -6.14
CA VAL A 56 -6.64 -18.99 -5.14
C VAL A 56 -7.09 -20.45 -5.22
N THR A 57 -6.13 -21.37 -5.19
CA THR A 57 -6.41 -22.80 -5.18
C THR A 57 -6.19 -23.35 -3.77
N PRO A 58 -7.25 -23.82 -3.08
CA PRO A 58 -7.13 -24.45 -1.77
C PRO A 58 -6.29 -25.74 -1.85
N VAL A 59 -5.48 -25.98 -0.83
CA VAL A 59 -4.75 -27.24 -0.63
C VAL A 59 -5.29 -27.90 0.63
N ALA A 60 -5.95 -29.05 0.48
CA ALA A 60 -6.62 -29.75 1.59
C ALA A 60 -7.57 -28.84 2.38
N SER A 61 -8.40 -28.08 1.66
CA SER A 61 -9.36 -27.10 2.21
C SER A 61 -8.74 -25.87 2.87
N VAL A 62 -7.44 -25.64 2.69
CA VAL A 62 -6.73 -24.46 3.21
C VAL A 62 -6.32 -23.55 2.07
N ILE A 63 -6.78 -22.30 2.12
CA ILE A 63 -6.41 -21.22 1.23
C ILE A 63 -5.37 -20.37 1.94
N THR A 64 -4.17 -20.24 1.38
CA THR A 64 -3.16 -19.29 1.86
C THR A 64 -3.50 -17.90 1.36
N LEU A 65 -3.55 -16.91 2.26
CA LEU A 65 -3.79 -15.53 1.86
C LEU A 65 -2.60 -14.99 1.04
N PRO A 66 -2.86 -14.21 -0.02
CA PRO A 66 -1.83 -13.48 -0.75
C PRO A 66 -0.94 -12.65 0.18
N SER A 67 0.33 -12.46 -0.19
CA SER A 67 1.31 -11.75 0.66
C SER A 67 0.96 -10.27 0.88
N ASN A 68 0.30 -9.66 -0.10
CA ASN A 68 -0.27 -8.31 -0.06
C ASN A 68 -1.70 -8.28 0.51
N CYS A 69 -2.27 -9.38 1.03
CA CYS A 69 -3.59 -9.34 1.63
C CYS A 69 -3.55 -8.63 3.01
N ALA A 70 -4.23 -7.48 3.13
CA ALA A 70 -4.41 -6.80 4.40
C ALA A 70 -5.61 -7.38 5.18
N LYS A 71 -6.73 -7.58 4.47
CA LYS A 71 -7.96 -8.10 5.05
C LYS A 71 -8.80 -8.80 3.96
N PRO A 72 -9.19 -10.06 4.12
CA PRO A 72 -10.14 -10.70 3.21
C PRO A 72 -11.53 -10.10 3.38
N VAL A 73 -12.24 -9.92 2.27
CA VAL A 73 -13.57 -9.30 2.21
C VAL A 73 -14.61 -10.34 1.82
N HIS A 74 -14.39 -11.03 0.71
CA HIS A 74 -15.33 -11.99 0.17
C HIS A 74 -14.60 -13.15 -0.53
N LEU A 75 -15.24 -14.31 -0.62
CA LEU A 75 -14.71 -15.50 -1.27
C LEU A 75 -15.81 -16.08 -2.16
N GLU A 76 -15.48 -16.35 -3.42
CA GLU A 76 -16.39 -16.92 -4.41
C GLU A 76 -15.85 -18.26 -4.90
N ASP A 77 -16.74 -19.20 -5.20
CA ASP A 77 -16.37 -20.41 -5.93
C ASP A 77 -16.14 -20.13 -7.43
N SER A 78 -15.78 -21.16 -8.19
CA SER A 78 -15.55 -21.05 -9.64
C SER A 78 -16.78 -20.66 -10.46
N GLU A 79 -17.97 -20.73 -9.88
CA GLU A 79 -19.25 -20.37 -10.50
C GLU A 79 -19.72 -18.96 -10.07
N GLY A 80 -18.97 -18.28 -9.19
CA GLY A 80 -19.33 -16.99 -8.64
C GLY A 80 -20.29 -17.05 -7.46
N ASN A 81 -20.52 -18.25 -6.89
CA ASN A 81 -21.36 -18.36 -5.70
C ASN A 81 -20.56 -17.97 -4.44
N PRO A 82 -21.17 -17.24 -3.51
CA PRO A 82 -20.50 -16.78 -2.30
C PRO A 82 -20.20 -17.93 -1.34
N ILE A 83 -18.95 -18.02 -0.88
CA ILE A 83 -18.52 -18.85 0.24
C ILE A 83 -18.46 -17.97 1.49
N TRP A 84 -19.34 -18.24 2.46
CA TRP A 84 -19.47 -17.41 3.66
C TRP A 84 -18.28 -17.56 4.60
N VAL A 85 -17.52 -16.49 4.82
CA VAL A 85 -16.38 -16.47 5.74
C VAL A 85 -16.83 -16.01 7.14
N ASN A 86 -16.86 -16.94 8.08
CA ASN A 86 -17.13 -16.67 9.48
C ASN A 86 -15.94 -15.94 10.12
N THR A 87 -16.16 -14.71 10.55
CA THR A 87 -15.13 -13.84 11.13
C THR A 87 -14.98 -14.04 12.64
N THR A 88 -16.01 -14.51 13.33
CA THR A 88 -15.96 -14.72 14.79
C THR A 88 -15.49 -16.13 15.13
N VAL A 89 -14.80 -16.27 16.26
CA VAL A 89 -14.36 -17.59 16.78
C VAL A 89 -15.55 -18.46 17.18
N ARG A 90 -16.67 -17.83 17.58
CA ARG A 90 -17.88 -18.51 18.04
C ARG A 90 -18.61 -19.22 16.91
N ASP A 91 -18.55 -18.67 15.71
CA ASP A 91 -19.23 -19.20 14.52
C ASP A 91 -18.36 -20.21 13.77
N ARG A 92 -17.17 -20.53 14.30
CA ARG A 92 -16.33 -21.61 13.77
C ARG A 92 -16.98 -22.95 14.08
N GLN A 93 -17.46 -23.63 13.05
CA GLN A 93 -17.90 -25.00 13.21
C GLN A 93 -16.70 -25.90 13.50
N VAL A 94 -16.77 -26.63 14.62
CA VAL A 94 -15.73 -27.58 15.06
C VAL A 94 -15.75 -28.86 14.23
N PHE A 95 -16.83 -29.10 13.48
CA PHE A 95 -17.03 -30.31 12.69
C PHE A 95 -16.94 -29.99 11.20
N ARG A 96 -16.10 -30.76 10.48
CA ARG A 96 -16.07 -30.77 9.02
C ARG A 96 -17.28 -31.54 8.52
N THR A 97 -17.98 -30.99 7.54
CA THR A 97 -19.00 -31.75 6.82
C THR A 97 -18.32 -32.92 6.13
N VAL A 98 -18.70 -34.15 6.50
CA VAL A 98 -18.16 -35.38 5.93
C VAL A 98 -19.08 -35.81 4.79
N GLY A 99 -18.55 -35.83 3.56
CA GLY A 99 -19.31 -36.21 2.37
C GLY A 99 -19.51 -35.06 1.39
N ILE A 100 -19.80 -35.41 0.13
CA ILE A 100 -20.16 -34.48 -0.93
C ILE A 100 -21.61 -34.06 -0.66
N SER A 101 -21.82 -32.94 0.03
CA SER A 101 -23.13 -32.30 0.03
C SER A 101 -23.28 -31.53 -1.29
N ASP A 102 -24.38 -31.75 -2.00
CA ASP A 102 -24.77 -30.97 -3.19
C ASP A 102 -25.05 -29.49 -2.86
N GLU A 103 -25.06 -29.13 -1.58
CA GLU A 103 -24.97 -27.75 -1.10
C GLU A 103 -23.49 -27.40 -0.96
N GLY A 104 -23.03 -26.47 -1.81
CA GLY A 104 -21.63 -26.02 -1.93
C GLY A 104 -20.95 -25.76 -0.59
N ALA A 105 -19.61 -25.75 -0.58
CA ALA A 105 -18.77 -25.69 0.61
C ALA A 105 -19.20 -24.56 1.57
N GLY A 106 -20.09 -24.88 2.51
CA GLY A 106 -21.09 -23.93 2.97
C GLY A 106 -20.58 -22.80 3.86
N GLN A 107 -19.38 -22.96 4.44
CA GLN A 107 -18.79 -21.98 5.36
C GLN A 107 -17.27 -22.09 5.33
N ALA A 108 -16.58 -20.97 5.49
CA ALA A 108 -15.14 -20.89 5.68
C ALA A 108 -14.82 -20.04 6.92
N TYR A 109 -13.61 -20.10 7.45
CA TYR A 109 -13.20 -19.28 8.58
C TYR A 109 -11.72 -18.90 8.52
N LEU A 110 -11.37 -17.79 9.17
CA LEU A 110 -10.00 -17.31 9.24
C LEU A 110 -9.18 -18.02 10.32
N GLN A 111 -7.99 -18.49 9.95
CA GLN A 111 -6.99 -19.06 10.86
C GLN A 111 -5.60 -18.50 10.56
N GLY A 112 -5.20 -17.44 11.26
CA GLY A 112 -3.91 -16.79 11.01
C GLY A 112 -3.87 -16.17 9.62
N ASN A 113 -2.92 -16.61 8.77
CA ASN A 113 -2.78 -16.14 7.38
C ASN A 113 -3.45 -17.07 6.36
N THR A 114 -4.44 -17.86 6.78
CA THR A 114 -5.16 -18.77 5.91
C THR A 114 -6.67 -18.69 6.13
N ILE A 115 -7.43 -19.07 5.10
CA ILE A 115 -8.85 -19.36 5.17
C ILE A 115 -9.03 -20.86 5.10
N VAL A 116 -9.76 -21.44 6.04
CA VAL A 116 -10.09 -22.86 6.05
C VAL A 116 -11.54 -23.01 5.61
N VAL A 117 -11.76 -23.75 4.52
CA VAL A 117 -13.08 -24.08 4.01
C VAL A 117 -13.59 -25.32 4.76
N ASN A 118 -14.82 -25.26 5.27
CA ASN A 118 -15.42 -26.33 6.06
C ASN A 118 -16.01 -27.47 5.19
N ALA A 119 -15.19 -27.96 4.27
CA ALA A 119 -15.47 -29.12 3.43
C ALA A 119 -14.25 -30.03 3.46
N ASP A 120 -14.44 -31.34 3.39
CA ASP A 120 -13.30 -32.26 3.35
C ASP A 120 -12.64 -32.26 1.96
N SER A 121 -11.32 -32.21 1.93
CA SER A 121 -10.50 -32.24 0.70
C SER A 121 -10.94 -31.26 -0.39
N PHE A 122 -11.37 -30.05 -0.02
CA PHE A 122 -11.79 -29.01 -0.97
C PHE A 122 -10.57 -28.48 -1.74
N THR A 123 -10.65 -28.50 -3.07
CA THR A 123 -9.57 -28.13 -4.02
C THR A 123 -10.05 -27.25 -5.18
N THR A 124 -11.34 -26.91 -5.22
CA THR A 124 -11.91 -26.05 -6.27
C THR A 124 -11.29 -24.65 -6.21
N VAL A 125 -10.92 -24.12 -7.38
CA VAL A 125 -10.39 -22.75 -7.48
C VAL A 125 -11.46 -21.76 -7.01
N CYS A 126 -11.04 -20.83 -6.17
CA CYS A 126 -11.89 -19.75 -5.65
C CYS A 126 -11.34 -18.39 -6.10
N THR A 127 -12.21 -17.39 -6.17
CA THR A 127 -11.80 -15.99 -6.29
C THR A 127 -11.88 -15.36 -4.91
N LEU A 128 -10.72 -14.97 -4.37
CA LEU A 128 -10.62 -14.25 -3.09
C LEU A 128 -10.62 -12.76 -3.37
N TRP A 129 -11.63 -12.05 -2.87
CA TRP A 129 -11.68 -10.59 -2.83
C TRP A 129 -11.11 -10.09 -1.49
N TYR A 130 -10.13 -9.21 -1.54
CA TYR A 130 -9.45 -8.70 -0.35
C TYR A 130 -9.02 -7.26 -0.49
N GLN A 131 -8.85 -6.60 0.66
CA GLN A 131 -8.19 -5.31 0.75
C GLN A 131 -6.70 -5.50 0.64
N GLU A 132 -6.10 -4.85 -0.35
CA GLU A 132 -4.69 -4.88 -0.60
C GLU A 132 -3.91 -4.05 0.43
N ARG A 133 -2.78 -4.61 0.89
CA ARG A 133 -1.78 -3.93 1.69
C ARG A 133 -0.87 -3.17 0.73
N LEU A 134 -0.90 -1.85 0.82
CA LEU A 134 0.00 -1.02 0.06
C LEU A 134 1.45 -1.21 0.51
N PRO A 135 2.40 -1.34 -0.42
CA PRO A 135 3.82 -1.34 -0.09
C PRO A 135 4.25 0.06 0.39
N LEU A 136 5.38 0.12 1.08
CA LEU A 136 5.96 1.39 1.51
C LEU A 136 6.32 2.26 0.29
N LEU A 137 6.19 3.57 0.42
CA LEU A 137 6.75 4.50 -0.54
C LEU A 137 8.29 4.46 -0.51
N HIS A 138 8.87 4.52 -1.69
CA HIS A 138 10.32 4.56 -1.88
C HIS A 138 10.70 5.64 -2.90
N CYS A 139 11.82 6.32 -2.65
CA CYS A 139 12.33 7.35 -3.52
C CYS A 139 13.84 7.54 -3.32
N GLY A 140 14.51 8.11 -4.30
CA GLY A 140 15.92 8.47 -4.19
C GLY A 140 16.56 8.81 -5.53
N VAL A 141 17.87 8.59 -5.60
CA VAL A 141 18.66 8.66 -6.84
C VAL A 141 18.96 7.23 -7.29
N LEU A 142 18.82 6.94 -8.58
CA LEU A 142 19.14 5.62 -9.11
C LEU A 142 20.63 5.30 -8.89
N GLN A 143 20.98 4.12 -8.36
CA GLN A 143 22.39 3.78 -8.09
C GLN A 143 23.14 3.33 -9.35
N ALA A 144 22.45 2.59 -10.20
CA ALA A 144 22.90 2.14 -11.51
C ALA A 144 21.63 1.81 -12.30
N SER A 145 21.57 2.12 -13.60
CA SER A 145 20.51 1.63 -14.47
C SER A 145 21.16 0.76 -15.53
N THR A 146 20.78 -0.52 -15.57
CA THR A 146 21.15 -1.39 -16.70
C THR A 146 20.14 -1.18 -17.81
N GLY A 147 20.22 -0.01 -18.46
CA GLY A 147 19.40 0.34 -19.62
C GLY A 147 17.97 0.78 -19.29
N ALA A 148 17.11 0.78 -20.32
CA ALA A 148 15.77 1.36 -20.26
C ALA A 148 14.72 0.52 -19.53
N THR A 149 15.07 -0.69 -19.07
CA THR A 149 14.13 -1.70 -18.52
C THR A 149 14.42 -2.11 -17.09
N THR A 150 15.50 -1.60 -16.48
CA THR A 150 15.88 -2.00 -15.12
C THR A 150 16.33 -0.79 -14.32
N LEU A 151 15.65 -0.58 -13.19
CA LEU A 151 15.95 0.47 -12.21
C LEU A 151 16.60 -0.18 -11.00
N MET A 152 17.76 0.31 -10.55
CA MET A 152 18.34 -0.15 -9.29
C MET A 152 17.97 0.82 -8.17
N PHE A 153 17.08 0.36 -7.30
CA PHE A 153 16.77 1.07 -6.07
C PHE A 153 17.93 0.97 -5.09
N GLN A 154 18.13 2.03 -4.31
CA GLN A 154 19.24 2.08 -3.38
C GLN A 154 19.00 1.11 -2.21
N LEU A 155 19.84 0.09 -2.09
CA LEU A 155 19.83 -0.89 -0.99
C LEU A 155 20.83 -0.61 0.12
N VAL A 156 21.79 0.30 -0.10
CA VAL A 156 22.82 0.62 0.89
C VAL A 156 22.89 2.14 1.03
N ASP A 157 22.53 2.62 2.21
CA ASP A 157 23.02 3.90 2.71
C ASP A 157 24.36 3.61 3.39
N SER A 158 25.42 4.30 2.96
CA SER A 158 26.72 4.25 3.63
C SER A 158 26.64 4.81 5.06
N ASN A 159 25.55 5.48 5.44
CA ASN A 159 25.31 6.02 6.77
C ASN A 159 23.84 5.90 7.25
N ALA A 160 23.48 4.69 7.69
CA ALA A 160 22.38 4.37 8.63
C ALA A 160 20.95 4.15 8.08
N ARG A 161 20.44 2.94 8.39
CA ARG A 161 19.04 2.46 8.44
C ARG A 161 17.94 3.46 8.02
N SER A 162 17.28 3.12 6.90
CA SER A 162 15.87 3.47 6.54
C SER A 162 15.63 4.41 5.34
N MET A 163 16.49 4.40 4.32
CA MET A 163 16.05 4.62 2.92
C MET A 163 16.11 3.33 2.08
N LEU A 164 16.25 2.18 2.72
CA LEU A 164 16.50 0.94 2.01
C LEU A 164 15.20 0.42 1.41
N ALA A 165 15.23 0.10 0.12
CA ALA A 165 14.15 -0.64 -0.51
C ALA A 165 13.94 -1.98 0.23
N SER A 166 12.72 -2.53 0.18
CA SER A 166 12.42 -3.78 0.87
C SER A 166 13.36 -4.90 0.40
N GLY A 167 13.90 -5.66 1.35
CA GLY A 167 14.73 -6.84 1.04
C GLY A 167 13.92 -8.06 0.58
N VAL A 168 12.60 -7.93 0.47
CA VAL A 168 11.67 -9.00 0.11
C VAL A 168 11.43 -8.96 -1.40
N ASN A 169 11.57 -10.10 -2.07
CA ASN A 169 11.22 -10.23 -3.48
C ASN A 169 9.73 -9.91 -3.70
N ASP A 170 9.41 -9.40 -4.88
CA ASP A 170 8.05 -9.08 -5.33
C ASP A 170 7.35 -7.96 -4.53
N TYR A 171 8.02 -7.36 -3.55
CA TYR A 171 7.40 -6.41 -2.62
C TYR A 171 6.84 -5.15 -3.32
N TYR A 172 7.42 -4.74 -4.44
CA TYR A 172 6.98 -3.59 -5.23
C TYR A 172 6.34 -3.97 -6.56
N ASN A 173 6.04 -5.26 -6.80
CA ASN A 173 5.44 -5.68 -8.07
C ASN A 173 4.05 -5.06 -8.23
N GLY A 174 3.77 -4.57 -9.44
CA GLY A 174 2.52 -3.85 -9.75
C GLY A 174 2.53 -2.38 -9.35
N GLU A 175 3.52 -1.92 -8.57
CA GLU A 175 3.65 -0.50 -8.24
C GLU A 175 4.13 0.31 -9.44
N VAL A 176 3.66 1.54 -9.51
CA VAL A 176 4.07 2.49 -10.53
C VAL A 176 5.25 3.30 -10.01
N VAL A 177 6.30 3.42 -10.81
CA VAL A 177 7.48 4.23 -10.51
C VAL A 177 7.63 5.33 -11.56
N GLU A 178 7.90 6.54 -11.07
CA GLU A 178 8.23 7.69 -11.89
C GLU A 178 9.73 7.99 -11.75
N VAL A 179 10.37 8.29 -12.88
CA VAL A 179 11.77 8.71 -12.97
C VAL A 179 11.83 10.08 -13.62
N ILE A 180 12.54 11.00 -12.98
CA ILE A 180 12.77 12.36 -13.43
C ILE A 180 14.19 12.45 -13.99
N ASP A 181 14.29 12.62 -15.30
CA ASP A 181 15.56 12.86 -15.98
C ASP A 181 16.14 14.20 -15.50
N VAL A 182 17.32 14.17 -14.89
CA VAL A 182 17.94 15.38 -14.30
C VAL A 182 18.42 16.38 -15.36
N THR A 183 18.71 15.90 -16.57
CA THR A 183 19.20 16.73 -17.68
C THR A 183 18.06 17.43 -18.40
N SER A 184 17.01 16.70 -18.72
CA SER A 184 15.89 17.18 -19.53
C SER A 184 14.68 17.64 -18.70
N GLY A 185 14.59 17.22 -17.44
CA GLY A 185 13.41 17.43 -16.58
C GLY A 185 12.20 16.60 -16.98
N VAL A 186 12.34 15.69 -17.95
CA VAL A 186 11.25 14.83 -18.43
C VAL A 186 10.94 13.76 -17.39
N VAL A 187 9.66 13.56 -17.13
CA VAL A 187 9.17 12.48 -16.26
C VAL A 187 8.76 11.29 -17.11
N SER A 188 9.39 10.16 -16.83
CA SER A 188 9.04 8.84 -17.38
C SER A 188 8.34 8.02 -16.31
N GLN A 189 7.35 7.21 -16.70
CA GLN A 189 6.61 6.35 -15.77
C GLN A 189 6.55 4.93 -16.30
N ALA A 190 6.65 3.95 -15.40
CA ALA A 190 6.43 2.54 -15.73
C ALA A 190 5.93 1.75 -14.51
N THR A 191 5.25 0.64 -14.77
CA THR A 191 4.88 -0.34 -13.74
C THR A 191 6.01 -1.34 -13.52
N ILE A 192 6.29 -1.66 -12.26
CA ILE A 192 7.28 -2.67 -11.87
C ILE A 192 6.69 -4.05 -12.12
N ALA A 193 7.27 -4.77 -13.08
CA ALA A 193 6.86 -6.12 -13.45
C ALA A 193 7.50 -7.20 -12.56
N ASP A 194 8.71 -6.92 -12.06
CA ASP A 194 9.45 -7.82 -11.16
C ASP A 194 10.37 -6.99 -10.25
N TYR A 195 10.56 -7.44 -9.02
CA TYR A 195 11.39 -6.78 -8.03
C TYR A 195 12.19 -7.82 -7.22
N VAL A 196 13.51 -7.72 -7.30
CA VAL A 196 14.44 -8.60 -6.59
C VAL A 196 14.96 -7.89 -5.35
N GLY A 197 14.44 -8.25 -4.17
CA GLY A 197 14.72 -7.56 -2.91
C GLY A 197 16.18 -7.67 -2.46
N SER A 198 16.91 -8.73 -2.85
CA SER A 198 18.33 -8.90 -2.51
C SER A 198 19.25 -7.95 -3.26
N THR A 199 18.82 -7.41 -4.41
CA THR A 199 19.61 -6.50 -5.27
C THR A 199 18.98 -5.13 -5.43
N GLY A 200 17.70 -4.96 -5.08
CA GLY A 200 16.94 -3.73 -5.28
C GLY A 200 16.62 -3.48 -6.74
N ALA A 201 16.78 -4.49 -7.60
CA ALA A 201 16.51 -4.38 -9.02
C ALA A 201 15.00 -4.45 -9.26
N ALA A 202 14.44 -3.39 -9.83
CA ALA A 202 13.07 -3.34 -10.34
C ALA A 202 13.11 -3.44 -11.87
N THR A 203 12.46 -4.44 -12.42
CA THR A 203 12.27 -4.60 -13.87
C THR A 203 11.00 -3.88 -14.29
N VAL A 204 11.11 -3.04 -15.30
CA VAL A 204 10.03 -2.21 -15.84
C VAL A 204 9.95 -2.38 -17.35
N ALA A 205 8.81 -2.02 -17.94
CA ALA A 205 8.75 -1.80 -19.38
C ALA A 205 9.71 -0.68 -19.80
N THR A 206 10.16 -0.72 -21.06
CA THR A 206 11.12 0.27 -21.59
C THR A 206 10.65 1.70 -21.34
N MET A 207 11.43 2.47 -20.58
CA MET A 207 11.21 3.89 -20.31
C MET A 207 11.93 4.77 -21.35
N SER A 208 11.34 5.92 -21.68
CA SER A 208 11.92 6.90 -22.60
C SER A 208 11.69 8.33 -22.10
N PRO A 209 12.76 9.12 -21.83
CA PRO A 209 14.18 8.80 -21.98
C PRO A 209 14.63 7.63 -21.08
N ALA A 210 15.73 6.98 -21.48
CA ALA A 210 16.29 5.86 -20.74
C ALA A 210 16.86 6.38 -19.40
N PRO A 211 16.43 5.82 -18.25
CA PRO A 211 16.89 6.24 -16.93
C PRO A 211 18.41 6.19 -16.79
N ALA A 212 18.99 7.22 -16.20
CA ALA A 212 20.41 7.31 -15.85
C ALA A 212 20.65 7.19 -14.34
N ALA A 213 21.87 6.81 -13.94
CA ALA A 213 22.28 6.66 -12.53
C ALA A 213 22.35 7.99 -11.74
N THR A 214 21.93 9.09 -12.31
CA THR A 214 21.80 10.39 -11.63
C THR A 214 20.34 10.83 -11.50
N ASP A 215 19.42 10.12 -12.15
CA ASP A 215 18.03 10.50 -12.20
C ASP A 215 17.34 10.24 -10.86
N TYR A 216 16.40 11.12 -10.54
CA TYR A 216 15.57 10.96 -9.35
C TYR A 216 14.42 10.02 -9.66
N TYR A 217 14.02 9.22 -8.68
CA TYR A 217 12.85 8.36 -8.82
C TYR A 217 12.01 8.35 -7.55
N GLY A 218 10.73 8.05 -7.72
CA GLY A 218 9.80 7.81 -6.64
C GLY A 218 8.68 6.86 -7.06
N THR A 219 8.28 5.97 -6.16
CA THR A 219 7.05 5.20 -6.31
C THR A 219 5.84 6.13 -6.24
N VAL A 220 4.83 5.91 -7.06
CA VAL A 220 3.59 6.68 -7.06
C VAL A 220 2.68 6.16 -5.94
N PRO A 221 2.22 7.02 -5.00
CA PRO A 221 1.26 6.61 -3.99
C PRO A 221 -0.03 6.08 -4.62
N ARG A 222 -0.57 4.97 -4.10
CA ARG A 222 -1.84 4.38 -4.54
C ARG A 222 -3.06 4.89 -3.79
N ILE A 223 -2.85 5.81 -2.84
CA ILE A 223 -3.93 6.54 -2.18
C ILE A 223 -4.46 7.64 -3.14
N PRO A 224 -5.71 8.11 -2.95
CA PRO A 224 -6.27 9.20 -3.75
C PRO A 224 -5.39 10.45 -3.69
N ASP A 225 -5.37 11.22 -4.78
CA ASP A 225 -4.59 12.46 -4.87
C ASP A 225 -5.03 13.49 -3.82
N GLU A 226 -6.30 13.47 -3.42
CA GLU A 226 -6.87 14.32 -2.38
C GLU A 226 -6.29 14.02 -0.98
N ALA A 227 -5.74 12.83 -0.76
CA ALA A 227 -5.07 12.45 0.48
C ALA A 227 -3.62 12.95 0.55
N LEU A 228 -3.01 13.34 -0.58
CA LEU A 228 -1.59 13.70 -0.66
C LEU A 228 -1.23 14.96 0.14
N PRO A 229 -2.03 16.05 0.14
CA PRO A 229 -1.75 17.22 0.98
C PRO A 229 -1.79 16.87 2.47
N LEU A 230 -2.73 16.01 2.88
CA LEU A 230 -2.80 15.54 4.26
C LEU A 230 -1.60 14.68 4.64
N LEU A 231 -1.15 13.79 3.73
CA LEU A 231 0.05 12.98 3.93
C LEU A 231 1.30 13.84 4.14
N GLN A 232 1.52 14.84 3.28
CA GLN A 232 2.63 15.78 3.38
C GLN A 232 2.58 16.52 4.71
N LEU A 233 1.47 17.21 4.99
CA LEU A 233 1.33 18.07 6.18
C LEU A 233 1.38 17.28 7.49
N ALA A 234 0.79 16.08 7.55
CA ALA A 234 0.88 15.22 8.73
C ALA A 234 2.32 14.79 9.01
N THR A 235 3.08 14.49 7.95
CA THR A 235 4.50 14.14 8.05
C THR A 235 5.31 15.33 8.54
N THR A 236 5.11 16.51 7.95
CA THR A 236 5.74 17.77 8.39
C THR A 236 5.47 18.03 9.87
N VAL A 237 4.20 18.07 10.30
CA VAL A 237 3.81 18.32 11.70
C VAL A 237 4.43 17.29 12.65
N GLN A 238 4.46 16.01 12.27
CA GLN A 238 5.04 14.96 13.10
C GLN A 238 6.55 15.11 13.28
N LEU A 239 7.26 15.57 12.24
CA LEU A 239 8.69 15.89 12.32
C LEU A 239 8.89 17.14 13.19
N LEU A 240 8.17 18.22 12.94
CA LEU A 240 8.24 19.45 13.73
C LEU A 240 7.92 19.24 15.23
N ALA A 241 7.08 18.27 15.57
CA ALA A 241 6.69 17.94 16.95
C ALA A 241 7.79 17.22 17.75
N LYS A 242 8.91 16.81 17.14
CA LYS A 242 9.99 16.11 17.86
C LYS A 242 10.65 17.09 18.85
N PRO A 243 10.93 16.68 20.10
CA PRO A 243 11.51 17.58 21.10
C PRO A 243 12.87 18.19 20.74
N SER A 244 13.60 17.60 19.79
CA SER A 244 14.90 18.11 19.29
C SER A 244 14.76 19.24 18.27
N SER A 245 13.54 19.48 17.77
CA SER A 245 13.24 20.50 16.78
C SER A 245 13.15 21.85 17.47
N ALA A 246 14.26 22.59 17.50
CA ALA A 246 14.30 23.96 18.02
C ALA A 246 13.57 24.92 17.05
N ILE A 247 12.24 24.83 17.02
CA ILE A 247 11.40 25.49 16.02
C ILE A 247 10.51 26.53 16.68
N ASP A 248 10.31 27.66 15.99
CA ASP A 248 9.38 28.71 16.42
C ASP A 248 7.97 28.12 16.57
N PRO A 249 7.33 28.25 17.75
CA PRO A 249 5.95 27.79 17.97
C PRO A 249 4.97 28.28 16.90
N LYS A 250 5.14 29.48 16.35
CA LYS A 250 4.28 30.01 15.27
C LYS A 250 4.38 29.21 13.98
N TYR A 251 5.57 28.68 13.69
CA TYR A 251 5.80 27.86 12.50
C TYR A 251 5.08 26.51 12.66
N PHE A 252 5.17 25.90 13.84
CA PHE A 252 4.43 24.69 14.16
C PHE A 252 2.91 24.90 14.09
N GLU A 253 2.39 25.97 14.70
CA GLU A 253 0.96 26.31 14.69
C GLU A 253 0.42 26.51 13.28
N TYR A 254 1.21 27.13 12.39
CA TYR A 254 0.84 27.31 10.98
C TYR A 254 0.61 25.96 10.28
N PHE A 255 1.58 25.05 10.33
CA PHE A 255 1.43 23.72 9.70
C PHE A 255 0.36 22.86 10.36
N ALA A 256 0.21 22.94 11.69
CA ALA A 256 -0.87 22.25 12.40
C ALA A 256 -2.25 22.75 11.93
N GLY A 257 -2.39 24.06 11.70
CA GLY A 257 -3.59 24.67 11.13
C GLY A 257 -3.89 24.18 9.70
N LEU A 258 -2.88 24.14 8.84
CA LEU A 258 -3.00 23.61 7.47
C LEU A 258 -3.35 22.13 7.47
N MET A 259 -2.69 21.32 8.30
CA MET A 259 -2.99 19.89 8.43
C MET A 259 -4.43 19.66 8.86
N LYS A 260 -4.93 20.45 9.83
CA LYS A 260 -6.33 20.36 10.26
C LYS A 260 -7.29 20.69 9.12
N LYS A 261 -6.99 21.71 8.31
CA LYS A 261 -7.79 22.05 7.13
C LYS A 261 -7.77 20.92 6.09
N ALA A 262 -6.59 20.44 5.72
CA ALA A 262 -6.43 19.32 4.77
C ALA A 262 -7.17 18.06 5.23
N LYS A 263 -7.17 17.81 6.55
CA LYS A 263 -7.95 16.71 7.14
C LYS A 263 -9.45 16.88 6.94
N VAL A 264 -9.99 18.07 7.19
CA VAL A 264 -11.41 18.37 6.98
C VAL A 264 -11.77 18.25 5.49
N ASP A 265 -10.93 18.77 4.61
CA ASP A 265 -11.14 18.68 3.16
C ASP A 265 -11.15 17.22 2.69
N PHE A 266 -10.22 16.39 3.19
CA PHE A 266 -10.16 14.96 2.91
C PHE A 266 -11.38 14.19 3.47
N GLU A 267 -11.80 14.48 4.70
CA GLU A 267 -12.99 13.86 5.31
C GLU A 267 -14.27 14.24 4.55
N SER A 268 -14.42 15.50 4.16
CA SER A 268 -15.53 15.97 3.32
C SER A 268 -15.53 15.33 1.93
N TRP A 269 -14.37 14.99 1.39
CA TRP A 269 -14.26 14.27 0.13
C TRP A 269 -14.62 12.79 0.27
N LEU A 270 -14.25 12.15 1.38
CA LEU A 270 -14.58 10.76 1.68
C LEU A 270 -16.08 10.56 1.93
N GLU A 271 -16.71 11.43 2.71
CA GLU A 271 -18.09 11.29 3.20
C GLU A 271 -19.14 10.94 2.11
N PRO A 272 -19.26 11.65 0.98
CA PRO A 272 -20.25 11.31 -0.05
C PRO A 272 -20.00 9.95 -0.70
N ARG A 273 -18.74 9.50 -0.76
CA ARG A 273 -18.35 8.23 -1.38
C ARG A 273 -18.69 7.05 -0.49
N MET A 274 -18.66 7.25 0.83
CA MET A 274 -19.13 6.27 1.80
C MET A 274 -20.63 5.97 1.68
N HIS A 275 -21.43 6.94 1.25
CA HIS A 275 -22.88 6.79 1.11
C HIS A 275 -23.32 6.07 -0.17
N THR A 276 -22.47 6.06 -1.21
CA THR A 276 -22.78 5.44 -2.50
C THR A 276 -22.22 4.03 -2.66
N SER A 277 -21.17 3.66 -1.92
CA SER A 277 -20.71 2.28 -1.87
C SER A 277 -21.49 1.56 -0.77
N SER A 278 -22.67 1.02 -1.09
CA SER A 278 -23.08 -0.19 -0.39
C SER A 278 -21.96 -1.19 -0.66
N HIS A 279 -21.20 -1.59 0.37
CA HIS A 279 -20.41 -2.82 0.26
C HIS A 279 -21.32 -3.83 -0.43
N VAL A 280 -20.94 -4.29 -1.62
CA VAL A 280 -21.69 -5.34 -2.28
C VAL A 280 -21.56 -6.55 -1.35
N GLN A 281 -22.60 -6.66 -0.53
CA GLN A 281 -22.97 -7.67 0.45
C GLN A 281 -21.87 -8.19 1.38
N THR A 282 -21.59 -7.42 2.42
CA THR A 282 -21.37 -8.03 3.74
C THR A 282 -22.48 -7.59 4.69
N THR A 283 -23.40 -8.52 4.95
CA THR A 283 -24.35 -8.52 6.08
C THR A 283 -25.45 -7.44 6.12
N GLN A 284 -26.30 -7.33 5.09
CA GLN A 284 -27.66 -6.82 5.29
C GLN A 284 -28.57 -7.12 4.08
N TRP A 285 -29.38 -8.17 4.20
CA TRP A 285 -30.78 -8.15 3.79
C TRP A 285 -31.59 -8.93 4.84
N GLU A 286 -32.62 -8.27 5.35
CA GLU A 286 -33.49 -8.69 6.44
C GLU A 286 -34.48 -9.79 6.02
N ALA A 287 -34.80 -10.66 7.00
CA ALA A 287 -35.95 -11.57 7.12
C ALA A 287 -36.07 -12.77 6.16
#